data_AF-A0A2X2C6Q0-F1
#
_entry.id   AF-A0A2X2C6Q0-F1
#
_cell.length_a   1.000
_cell.length_b   1.000
_cell.length_c   1.000
_cell.angle_alpha   90.00
_cell.angle_beta   90.00
_cell.angle_gamma   90.00
#
_symmetry.space_group_name_H-M   'P 1'
#
loop_
_entity.id
_entity.type
_entity.pdbx_description
1 polymer ?
#
loop_
_entity_poly.entity_id
_entity_poly.type
_entity_poly.pdbx_seq_one_letter_code
_entity_poly.pdbx_strand_id
1 'polypeptide(L)'
;MRIELSILIYCILWCCAFFSVANESHIDPPVPVDLPTETQLRDQLLQQNDNVSLVNLAPQNKREFITPSVHCFSIKQVKLHHLDEFSSSSLQRQVAKWQAELVGHCQSQALLEQDINILNALLYDAGYVTSEVGKVDLYADDEVLDITLNVGRVQDIVSEAPDR
;
A
#
# COMPACT_ATOMS: atom_id res chain seq x y z
N MET A 1 -46.21 -16.97 16.40
CA MET A 1 -45.20 -17.62 15.53
C MET A 1 -44.10 -16.64 15.10
N ARG A 2 -43.50 -15.88 16.03
CA ARG A 2 -42.37 -14.96 15.79
C ARG A 2 -41.18 -15.21 16.75
N ILE A 3 -41.48 -15.76 17.93
CA ILE A 3 -40.49 -16.09 18.98
C ILE A 3 -39.60 -17.26 18.53
N GLU A 4 -40.19 -18.31 17.94
CA GLU A 4 -39.47 -19.48 17.39
C GLU A 4 -38.38 -19.11 16.38
N LEU A 5 -38.67 -18.15 15.49
CA LEU A 5 -37.75 -17.74 14.43
C LEU A 5 -36.57 -16.91 14.99
N SER A 6 -36.81 -16.18 16.07
CA SER A 6 -35.81 -15.36 16.75
C SER A 6 -34.79 -16.23 17.49
N ILE A 7 -35.24 -17.35 18.05
CA ILE A 7 -34.38 -18.34 18.72
C ILE A 7 -33.50 -19.07 17.70
N LEU A 8 -34.07 -19.44 16.54
CA LEU A 8 -33.32 -20.10 15.46
C LEU A 8 -32.17 -19.21 14.94
N ILE A 9 -32.41 -17.91 14.75
CA ILE A 9 -31.36 -16.98 14.28
C ILE A 9 -30.25 -16.84 15.33
N TYR A 10 -30.61 -16.76 16.61
CA TYR A 10 -29.62 -16.69 17.69
C TYR A 10 -28.78 -17.97 17.82
N CYS A 11 -29.38 -19.15 17.64
CA CYS A 11 -28.64 -20.42 17.63
C CYS A 11 -27.65 -20.51 16.46
N ILE A 12 -28.02 -20.05 15.26
CA ILE A 12 -27.13 -20.05 14.10
C ILE A 12 -25.95 -19.10 14.33
N LEU A 13 -26.19 -17.89 14.82
CA LEU A 13 -25.13 -16.91 15.10
C LEU A 13 -24.17 -17.38 16.20
N TRP A 14 -24.68 -18.05 17.23
CA TRP A 14 -23.85 -18.63 18.28
C TRP A 14 -23.03 -19.82 17.75
N CYS A 15 -23.59 -20.68 16.91
CA CYS A 15 -22.82 -21.76 16.28
C CYS A 15 -21.73 -21.24 15.34
N CYS A 16 -21.98 -20.19 14.55
CA CYS A 16 -20.96 -19.63 13.67
C CYS A 16 -19.79 -18.99 14.43
N ALA A 17 -20.03 -18.41 15.62
CA ALA A 17 -18.98 -17.82 16.45
C ALA A 17 -18.09 -18.88 17.12
N PHE A 18 -18.63 -20.07 17.44
CA PHE A 18 -17.86 -21.15 18.07
C PHE A 18 -17.22 -22.11 17.06
N PHE A 19 -17.82 -22.35 15.89
CA PHE A 19 -17.26 -23.23 14.85
C PHE A 19 -16.19 -22.55 13.97
N SER A 20 -16.01 -21.22 14.03
CA SER A 20 -14.84 -20.56 13.42
C SER A 20 -13.52 -20.82 14.16
N VAL A 21 -13.54 -21.51 15.31
CA VAL A 21 -12.35 -21.97 16.05
C VAL A 21 -12.13 -23.49 15.87
N ALA A 22 -12.68 -24.10 14.82
CA ALA A 22 -12.52 -25.54 14.56
C ALA A 22 -12.30 -25.88 13.08
N ASN A 23 -11.62 -25.02 12.32
CA ASN A 23 -11.02 -25.42 11.05
C ASN A 23 -9.51 -25.52 11.22
N GLU A 24 -9.09 -26.62 11.85
CA GLU A 24 -7.71 -27.08 11.84
C GLU A 24 -7.32 -27.52 10.42
N SER A 25 -7.09 -26.56 9.53
CA SER A 25 -6.06 -26.76 8.53
C SER A 25 -4.74 -26.69 9.29
N HIS A 26 -4.10 -27.84 9.45
CA HIS A 26 -2.72 -27.98 9.91
C HIS A 26 -1.81 -27.25 8.91
N ILE A 27 -1.76 -25.92 9.04
CA ILE A 27 -0.71 -25.09 8.48
C ILE A 27 0.36 -25.17 9.56
N ASP A 28 1.42 -25.92 9.28
CA ASP A 28 2.61 -25.90 10.13
C ASP A 28 2.95 -24.43 10.38
N PRO A 29 3.00 -23.98 11.65
CA PRO A 29 3.43 -22.61 11.92
C PRO A 29 4.83 -22.47 11.32
N PRO A 30 5.11 -21.41 10.54
CA PRO A 30 6.47 -21.17 10.12
C PRO A 30 7.31 -21.10 11.40
N VAL A 31 8.30 -22.00 11.49
CA VAL A 31 9.26 -22.03 12.58
C VAL A 31 9.69 -20.57 12.82
N PRO A 32 9.57 -20.04 14.04
CA PRO A 32 10.01 -18.68 14.30
C PRO A 32 11.48 -18.61 13.92
N VAL A 33 11.77 -17.88 12.85
CA VAL A 33 13.14 -17.49 12.56
C VAL A 33 13.47 -16.51 13.66
N ASP A 34 14.21 -16.99 14.67
CA ASP A 34 14.80 -16.14 15.70
C ASP A 34 15.71 -15.14 14.99
N LEU A 35 15.18 -13.96 14.69
CA LEU A 35 16.03 -12.83 14.36
C LEU A 35 16.84 -12.54 15.62
N PRO A 36 18.18 -12.61 15.57
CA PRO A 36 18.98 -12.27 16.73
C PRO A 36 18.66 -10.83 17.12
N THR A 37 18.26 -10.66 18.37
CA THR A 37 18.07 -9.34 18.96
C THR A 37 19.37 -8.55 18.83
N GLU A 38 19.30 -7.21 18.73
CA GLU A 38 20.48 -6.33 18.56
C GLU A 38 21.61 -6.66 19.57
N THR A 39 21.24 -7.15 20.75
CA THR A 39 22.14 -7.63 21.80
C THR A 39 22.95 -8.88 21.41
N GLN A 40 22.34 -9.87 20.74
CA GLN A 40 23.05 -11.06 20.26
C GLN A 40 24.01 -10.76 19.10
N LEU A 41 23.67 -9.77 18.27
CA LEU A 41 24.51 -9.32 17.15
C LEU A 41 25.78 -8.61 17.65
N ARG A 42 25.68 -7.85 18.76
CA ARG A 42 26.84 -7.24 19.43
C ARG A 42 27.76 -8.27 20.09
N ASP A 43 27.20 -9.28 20.76
CA ASP A 43 28.00 -10.31 21.42
C ASP A 43 28.73 -11.23 20.42
N GLN A 44 28.12 -11.54 19.27
CA GLN A 44 28.80 -12.26 18.18
C GLN A 44 29.93 -11.43 17.54
N LEU A 45 29.74 -10.12 17.38
CA LEU A 45 30.78 -9.22 16.88
C LEU A 45 31.95 -9.06 17.87
N LEU A 46 31.68 -9.07 19.17
CA LEU A 46 32.73 -9.02 20.20
C LEU A 46 33.53 -10.33 20.26
N GLN A 47 32.89 -11.50 20.21
CA GLN A 47 33.59 -12.80 20.16
C GLN A 47 34.41 -12.99 18.87
N GLN A 48 33.97 -12.43 17.74
CA GLN A 48 34.72 -12.50 16.49
C GLN A 48 35.95 -11.58 16.50
N ASN A 49 35.96 -10.54 17.35
CA ASN A 49 37.07 -9.59 17.47
C ASN A 49 38.24 -10.12 18.32
N ASP A 50 37.99 -11.07 19.23
CA ASP A 50 39.04 -11.64 20.10
C ASP A 50 39.87 -12.76 19.44
N ASN A 51 39.40 -13.33 18.32
CA ASN A 51 40.04 -14.48 17.65
C ASN A 51 40.65 -14.18 16.27
N VAL A 52 40.63 -12.93 15.81
CA VAL A 52 41.26 -12.55 14.54
C VAL A 52 42.42 -11.61 14.80
N SER A 53 43.64 -12.17 14.76
CA SER A 53 44.90 -11.43 14.78
C SER A 53 44.90 -10.36 13.69
N LEU A 54 44.71 -9.11 14.10
CA LEU A 54 44.60 -7.88 13.31
C LEU A 54 45.91 -7.46 12.60
N VAL A 55 46.90 -8.35 12.47
CA VAL A 55 48.26 -7.97 12.07
C VAL A 55 48.48 -7.94 10.55
N ASN A 56 47.52 -8.39 9.72
CA ASN A 56 47.73 -8.46 8.25
C ASN A 56 46.61 -7.87 7.38
N LEU A 57 45.81 -6.94 7.89
CA LEU A 57 44.91 -6.17 7.02
C LEU A 57 45.66 -4.95 6.50
N ALA A 58 46.14 -5.05 5.26
CA ALA A 58 46.68 -3.94 4.47
C ALA A 58 45.76 -2.70 4.60
N PRO A 59 46.31 -1.46 4.55
CA PRO A 59 45.51 -0.26 4.72
C PRO A 59 44.48 -0.21 3.58
N GLN A 60 43.25 -0.63 3.87
CA GLN A 60 42.14 -0.44 2.95
C GLN A 60 41.95 1.07 2.83
N ASN A 61 42.32 1.56 1.65
CA ASN A 61 41.90 2.85 1.14
C ASN A 61 40.45 3.08 1.56
N LYS A 62 40.22 4.13 2.35
CA LYS A 62 38.88 4.67 2.59
C LYS A 62 38.35 5.12 1.23
N ARG A 63 37.75 4.20 0.48
CA ARG A 63 36.82 4.56 -0.58
C ARG A 63 35.61 5.13 0.15
N GLU A 64 35.58 6.46 0.22
CA GLU A 64 34.34 7.18 0.49
C GLU A 64 33.31 6.66 -0.51
N PHE A 65 32.36 5.87 -0.01
CA PHE A 65 31.16 5.55 -0.78
C PHE A 65 30.40 6.86 -0.90
N ILE A 66 30.65 7.58 -1.99
CA ILE A 66 29.79 8.67 -2.42
C ILE A 66 28.46 8.00 -2.77
N THR A 67 27.54 7.97 -1.82
CA THR A 67 26.15 7.57 -2.10
C THR A 67 25.64 8.53 -3.16
N PRO A 68 25.28 8.07 -4.37
CA PRO A 68 24.68 8.95 -5.34
C PRO A 68 23.41 9.51 -4.72
N SER A 69 23.27 10.84 -4.68
CA SER A 69 22.05 11.49 -4.25
C SER A 69 20.92 10.98 -5.14
N VAL A 70 19.99 10.21 -4.57
CA VAL A 70 18.80 9.76 -5.29
C VAL A 70 18.08 11.02 -5.75
N HIS A 71 17.96 11.20 -7.08
CA HIS A 71 17.21 12.32 -7.63
C HIS A 71 15.77 12.23 -7.14
N CYS A 72 15.36 13.21 -6.34
CA CYS A 72 14.01 13.34 -5.84
C CYS A 72 13.45 14.70 -6.27
N PHE A 73 12.14 14.75 -6.43
CA PHE A 73 11.41 15.91 -6.92
C PHE A 73 10.52 16.43 -5.80
N SER A 74 10.62 17.72 -5.49
CA SER A 74 9.70 18.33 -4.54
C SER A 74 8.37 18.60 -5.23
N ILE A 75 7.27 18.30 -4.54
CA ILE A 75 5.92 18.59 -5.03
C ILE A 75 5.32 19.66 -4.14
N LYS A 76 5.06 20.85 -4.69
CA LYS A 76 4.38 21.95 -3.99
C LYS A 76 2.88 21.93 -4.22
N GLN A 77 2.45 21.42 -5.37
CA GLN A 77 1.04 21.39 -5.74
C GLN A 77 0.71 20.12 -6.51
N VAL A 78 -0.45 19.55 -6.19
CA VAL A 78 -1.06 18.47 -6.97
C VAL A 78 -2.34 19.00 -7.60
N LYS A 79 -2.45 18.88 -8.93
CA LYS A 79 -3.68 19.19 -9.68
C LYS A 79 -4.34 17.88 -10.07
N LEU A 80 -5.58 17.66 -9.63
CA LEU A 80 -6.41 16.54 -10.08
C LEU A 80 -7.57 17.05 -10.92
N HIS A 81 -7.63 16.60 -12.16
CA HIS A 81 -8.74 16.86 -13.06
C HIS A 81 -9.80 15.77 -12.95
N HIS A 82 -11.06 16.16 -13.12
CA HIS A 82 -12.26 15.30 -13.06
C HIS A 82 -12.54 14.64 -11.70
N LEU A 83 -11.87 15.09 -10.62
CA LEU A 83 -12.19 14.62 -9.27
C LEU A 83 -13.64 14.94 -8.86
N ASP A 84 -14.18 16.03 -9.39
CA ASP A 84 -15.55 16.49 -9.17
C ASP A 84 -16.62 15.61 -9.84
N GLU A 85 -16.24 14.79 -10.83
CA GLU A 85 -17.14 13.79 -11.42
C GLU A 85 -17.44 12.63 -10.46
N PHE A 86 -16.62 12.45 -9.43
CA PHE A 86 -16.83 11.45 -8.40
C PHE A 86 -17.65 12.02 -7.24
N SER A 87 -18.89 11.53 -7.11
CA SER A 87 -19.86 11.98 -6.10
C SER A 87 -19.57 11.53 -4.66
N SER A 88 -18.64 10.60 -4.45
CA SER A 88 -18.32 10.05 -3.13
C SER A 88 -17.56 11.05 -2.26
N SER A 89 -18.20 11.54 -1.20
CA SER A 89 -17.56 12.42 -0.20
C SER A 89 -16.44 11.71 0.57
N SER A 90 -16.56 10.39 0.74
CA SER A 90 -15.50 9.55 1.34
C SER A 90 -14.25 9.55 0.46
N LEU A 91 -14.42 9.39 -0.85
CA LEU A 91 -13.31 9.45 -1.80
C LEU A 91 -12.65 10.82 -1.78
N GLN A 92 -13.43 11.91 -1.86
CA GLN A 92 -12.89 13.28 -1.82
C GLN A 92 -12.04 13.52 -0.58
N ARG A 93 -12.46 13.02 0.60
CA ARG A 93 -11.67 13.11 1.84
C ARG A 93 -10.38 12.29 1.77
N GLN A 94 -10.45 11.07 1.24
CA GLN A 94 -9.27 10.21 1.12
C GLN A 94 -8.25 10.76 0.11
N VAL A 95 -8.71 11.29 -1.02
CA VAL A 95 -7.87 11.96 -2.01
C VAL A 95 -7.24 13.22 -1.42
N ALA A 96 -7.99 14.05 -0.68
CA ALA A 96 -7.43 15.22 -0.01
C ALA A 96 -6.34 14.85 1.01
N LYS A 97 -6.53 13.73 1.74
CA LYS A 97 -5.51 13.21 2.66
C LYS A 97 -4.25 12.77 1.92
N TRP A 98 -4.43 11.98 0.86
CA TRP A 98 -3.33 11.53 0.00
C TRP A 98 -2.57 12.72 -0.62
N GLN A 99 -3.27 13.75 -1.12
CA GLN A 99 -2.64 14.98 -1.63
C GLN A 99 -1.79 15.69 -0.56
N ALA A 100 -2.29 15.77 0.68
CA ALA A 100 -1.56 16.40 1.77
C ALA A 100 -0.29 15.61 2.17
N GLU A 101 -0.28 14.29 1.97
CA GLU A 101 0.90 13.44 2.19
C GLU A 101 1.96 13.63 1.09
N LEU A 102 1.56 13.98 -0.13
CA LEU A 102 2.48 14.28 -1.24
C LEU A 102 3.09 15.68 -1.16
N VAL A 103 2.29 16.68 -0.83
CA VAL A 103 2.72 18.09 -0.85
C VAL A 103 3.77 18.35 0.23
N GLY A 104 4.86 19.02 -0.16
CA GLY A 104 5.96 19.38 0.72
C GLY A 104 6.98 18.27 0.96
N HIS A 105 6.78 17.09 0.37
CA HIS A 105 7.73 15.98 0.46
C HIS A 105 8.52 15.82 -0.84
N CYS A 106 9.73 15.25 -0.72
CA CYS A 106 10.55 14.92 -1.88
C CYS A 106 10.22 13.51 -2.34
N GLN A 107 9.77 13.39 -3.59
CA GLN A 107 9.35 12.12 -4.16
C GLN A 107 10.40 11.58 -5.11
N SER A 108 10.77 10.32 -4.92
CA SER A 108 11.50 9.57 -5.94
C SER A 108 10.51 9.02 -6.96
N GLN A 109 11.00 8.64 -8.15
CA GLN A 109 10.13 8.04 -9.17
C GLN A 109 9.37 6.82 -8.64
N ALA A 110 10.06 5.93 -7.91
CA ALA A 110 9.44 4.71 -7.36
C ALA A 110 8.33 5.03 -6.33
N LEU A 111 8.53 6.05 -5.51
CA LEU A 111 7.51 6.51 -4.56
C LEU A 111 6.32 7.13 -5.28
N LEU A 112 6.57 7.94 -6.32
CA LEU A 112 5.51 8.53 -7.11
C LEU A 112 4.65 7.45 -7.79
N GLU A 113 5.26 6.41 -8.37
CA GLU A 113 4.54 5.27 -8.93
C GLU A 113 3.68 4.56 -7.88
N GLN A 114 4.19 4.39 -6.66
CA GLN A 114 3.43 3.84 -5.54
C GLN A 114 2.26 4.76 -5.14
N ASP A 115 2.48 6.07 -5.07
CA ASP A 115 1.44 7.06 -4.76
C ASP A 115 0.32 7.06 -5.81
N ILE A 116 0.66 6.89 -7.09
CA ILE A 116 -0.34 6.74 -8.16
C ILE A 116 -1.13 5.44 -8.01
N ASN A 117 -0.49 4.33 -7.63
CA ASN A 117 -1.18 3.07 -7.36
C ASN A 117 -2.13 3.17 -6.15
N ILE A 118 -1.75 3.92 -5.12
CA ILE A 118 -2.62 4.21 -3.98
C ILE A 118 -3.86 4.98 -4.46
N LEU A 119 -3.68 6.00 -5.30
CA LEU A 119 -4.82 6.75 -5.85
C LEU A 119 -5.78 5.86 -6.65
N ASN A 120 -5.28 4.93 -7.46
CA ASN A 120 -6.10 3.91 -8.12
C ASN A 120 -6.86 3.01 -7.13
N ALA A 121 -6.19 2.55 -6.07
CA ALA A 121 -6.84 1.76 -5.03
C ALA A 121 -7.95 2.53 -4.31
N LEU A 122 -7.76 3.83 -4.06
CA LEU A 122 -8.81 4.69 -3.48
C LEU A 122 -10.07 4.76 -4.37
N LEU A 123 -9.89 4.86 -5.69
CA LEU A 123 -11.01 4.83 -6.65
C LEU A 123 -11.75 3.49 -6.59
N TYR A 124 -10.99 2.38 -6.56
CA TYR A 124 -11.52 1.03 -6.50
C TYR A 124 -12.32 0.79 -5.20
N ASP A 125 -11.74 1.14 -4.05
CA ASP A 125 -12.37 0.99 -2.73
C ASP A 125 -13.65 1.83 -2.59
N ALA A 126 -13.73 2.96 -3.30
CA ALA A 126 -14.92 3.79 -3.37
C ALA A 126 -16.00 3.26 -4.35
N GLY A 127 -15.75 2.14 -5.04
CA GLY A 127 -16.68 1.48 -5.96
C GLY A 127 -16.55 1.92 -7.43
N TYR A 128 -15.57 2.77 -7.77
CA TYR A 128 -15.33 3.22 -9.14
C TYR A 128 -14.40 2.24 -9.88
N VAL A 129 -14.78 0.96 -9.92
CA VAL A 129 -13.94 -0.16 -10.39
C VAL A 129 -13.51 -0.11 -11.86
N THR A 130 -14.20 0.68 -12.68
CA THR A 130 -13.85 0.91 -14.10
C THR A 130 -13.20 2.28 -14.35
N SER A 131 -12.97 3.05 -13.29
CA SER A 131 -12.24 4.33 -13.35
C SER A 131 -10.78 4.11 -12.99
N GLU A 132 -9.90 4.97 -13.51
CA GLU A 132 -8.47 4.84 -13.32
C GLU A 132 -7.77 6.20 -13.36
N VAL A 133 -6.55 6.24 -12.84
CA VAL A 133 -5.63 7.34 -13.09
C VAL A 133 -5.17 7.27 -14.55
N GLY A 134 -5.47 8.32 -15.31
CA GLY A 134 -5.09 8.45 -16.71
C GLY A 134 -3.73 9.09 -16.88
N LYS A 135 -3.72 10.33 -17.39
CA LYS A 135 -2.47 11.06 -17.66
C LYS A 135 -1.85 11.57 -16.36
N VAL A 136 -0.54 11.36 -16.21
CA VAL A 136 0.27 11.89 -15.10
C VAL A 136 1.44 12.65 -15.69
N ASP A 137 1.49 13.96 -15.46
CA ASP A 137 2.59 14.83 -15.87
C ASP A 137 3.27 15.43 -14.63
N LEU A 138 4.60 15.35 -14.58
CA LEU A 138 5.41 15.99 -13.55
C LEU A 138 6.12 17.21 -14.15
N TYR A 139 5.72 18.41 -13.75
CA TYR A 139 6.38 19.66 -14.10
C TYR A 139 7.40 19.99 -13.02
N ALA A 140 8.62 19.45 -13.16
CA ALA A 140 9.68 19.56 -12.14
C ALA A 140 10.09 21.01 -11.86
N ASP A 141 10.12 21.88 -12.88
CA ASP A 141 10.50 23.29 -12.74
C ASP A 141 9.48 24.09 -11.92
N ASP A 142 8.19 23.76 -12.06
CA ASP A 142 7.09 24.40 -11.33
C ASP A 142 6.71 23.65 -10.05
N GLU A 143 7.34 22.48 -9.80
CA GLU A 143 7.05 21.57 -8.67
C GLU A 143 5.56 21.17 -8.61
N VAL A 144 4.95 20.97 -9.78
CA VAL A 144 3.54 20.60 -9.95
C VAL A 144 3.43 19.16 -10.45
N LEU A 145 2.62 18.37 -9.74
CA LEU A 145 2.13 17.08 -10.21
C LEU A 145 0.72 17.26 -10.79
N ASP A 146 0.54 17.01 -12.08
CA ASP A 146 -0.72 17.17 -12.79
C ASP A 146 -1.27 15.79 -13.20
N ILE A 147 -2.47 15.46 -12.73
CA ILE A 147 -3.09 14.15 -12.90
C ILE A 147 -4.50 14.31 -13.46
N THR A 148 -4.79 13.57 -14.52
CA THR A 148 -6.14 13.42 -15.08
C THR A 148 -6.74 12.10 -14.67
N LEU A 149 -7.93 12.12 -14.06
CA LEU A 149 -8.69 10.91 -13.76
C LEU A 149 -9.59 10.53 -14.95
N ASN A 150 -9.58 9.26 -15.32
CA ASN A 150 -10.47 8.69 -16.33
C ASN A 150 -11.71 8.13 -15.63
N VAL A 151 -12.88 8.68 -15.96
CA VAL A 151 -14.14 8.28 -15.33
C VAL A 151 -14.79 7.17 -16.15
N GLY A 152 -14.86 5.98 -15.55
CA GLY A 152 -15.54 4.82 -16.12
C GLY A 152 -17.05 5.01 -16.12
N ARG A 153 -17.71 4.73 -17.24
CA ARG A 153 -19.18 4.82 -17.38
C ARG A 153 -19.72 3.58 -18.07
N VAL A 154 -20.86 3.09 -17.59
CA VAL A 154 -21.60 2.01 -18.25
C VAL A 154 -22.30 2.58 -19.48
N GLN A 155 -21.99 2.05 -20.66
CA GLN A 155 -22.60 2.49 -21.90
C GLN A 155 -23.96 1.82 -22.16
N ASP A 156 -24.04 0.51 -21.95
CA ASP A 156 -25.26 -0.28 -22.17
C ASP A 156 -25.26 -1.55 -21.31
N ILE A 157 -26.44 -2.13 -21.11
CA ILE A 157 -26.65 -3.42 -20.42
C ILE A 157 -27.26 -4.39 -21.43
N VAL A 158 -26.46 -5.34 -21.89
CA VAL A 158 -26.93 -6.41 -22.79
C VAL A 158 -27.60 -7.49 -21.96
N SER A 159 -28.88 -7.76 -22.21
CA SER A 159 -29.60 -8.92 -21.67
C SER A 159 -29.86 -9.92 -22.79
N GLU A 160 -29.54 -11.19 -22.56
CA GLU A 160 -29.98 -12.26 -23.46
C GLU A 160 -31.51 -12.33 -23.37
N ALA A 161 -32.17 -12.00 -24.47
CA ALA A 161 -33.58 -12.34 -24.63
C ALA A 161 -33.67 -13.86 -24.84
N PRO A 162 -34.64 -14.57 -24.23
CA PRO A 162 -34.79 -16.00 -24.47
C PRO A 162 -35.11 -16.21 -25.95
N ASP A 163 -34.23 -16.94 -26.64
CA ASP A 163 -34.47 -17.47 -27.97
C ASP A 163 -35.82 -18.22 -27.95
N ARG A 164 -36.75 -17.75 -28.78
CA ARG A 164 -38.08 -18.36 -28.95
C ARG A 164 -38.00 -19.59 -29.84
#